data_AF-A0A842XQW7-F1
#
_entry.id   AF-A0A842XQW7-F1
#
_cell.length_a   1.000
_cell.length_b   1.000
_cell.length_c   1.000
_cell.angle_alpha   90.00
_cell.angle_beta   90.00
_cell.angle_gamma   90.00
#
_symmetry.space_group_name_H-M   'P 1'
#
loop_
_entity.id
_entity.type
_entity.pdbx_description
1 polymer ?
#
loop_
_entity_poly.entity_id
_entity_poly.type
_entity_poly.pdbx_seq_one_letter_code
_entity_poly.pdbx_strand_id
1 'polypeptide(L)'
;MYLRNGRAAIIDLSTGEVGERELTEDALLGETSSLELSSSLSVENDGALVLGSGLLTGSLIPAACAGMIFSPDENGKGTISPIMGLAGVELKLSGFDFIVIKGESPEAGYLWVRDGIAEFVQLPDMTEMDSWARTDKIRVDQGDRRIQVIASGPFGDGKHISSRLVTNHWLGEDEVGLASAFGKRRLCAVAFRGMGELEVADPEAHFASSVNLQKDHVMKLGMSEGLASYFRGADADHFKEIRHRVIGCFGCPHPCRSYAKVNEDPGKMSMGTSEPGYLHYDIPSLKTAFDAGIDSMDATRIMMACSKAGVDSISVISALGKDAIGTDAAQLVSKASLFGAIDRSNMQGSFVKAVYDAKSYSRCVSLGLCPRYWGKVGLDMSSASLSIESAIGKLL
;
A
#
# COMPACT_ATOMS: atom_id res chain seq x y z
N MET A 1 6.30 -13.00 21.82
CA MET A 1 4.94 -12.45 21.59
C MET A 1 4.49 -12.99 20.25
N TYR A 2 3.36 -13.67 20.16
CA TYR A 2 2.98 -14.31 18.90
C TYR A 2 2.54 -13.28 17.85
N LEU A 3 2.97 -13.49 16.60
CA LEU A 3 2.74 -12.62 15.44
C LEU A 3 3.17 -11.15 15.63
N ARG A 4 4.07 -10.84 16.56
CA ARG A 4 4.57 -9.47 16.80
C ARG A 4 6.05 -9.50 17.11
N ASN A 5 6.74 -8.44 16.70
CA ASN A 5 8.13 -8.23 17.07
C ASN A 5 8.26 -7.59 18.47
N GLY A 6 7.23 -6.86 18.90
CA GLY A 6 7.25 -6.09 20.16
C GLY A 6 8.13 -4.84 20.09
N ARG A 7 8.41 -4.32 18.89
CA ARG A 7 9.35 -3.21 18.68
C ARG A 7 8.79 -2.13 17.76
N ALA A 8 9.03 -0.87 18.13
CA ALA A 8 8.88 0.29 17.26
C ALA A 8 10.23 0.97 17.05
N ALA A 9 10.61 1.23 15.80
CA ALA A 9 11.73 2.12 15.49
C ALA A 9 11.28 3.58 15.60
N ILE A 10 12.10 4.44 16.18
CA ILE A 10 11.86 5.89 16.26
C ILE A 10 13.01 6.60 15.57
N ILE A 11 12.74 7.23 14.44
CA ILE A 11 13.74 7.91 13.61
C ILE A 11 13.47 9.40 13.62
N ASP A 12 14.46 10.16 14.08
CA ASP A 12 14.49 11.61 13.93
C ASP A 12 15.31 11.99 12.71
N LEU A 13 14.62 12.45 11.66
CA LEU A 13 15.27 12.83 10.41
C LEU A 13 16.12 14.10 10.55
N SER A 14 15.83 14.96 11.54
CA SER A 14 16.56 16.21 11.73
C SER A 14 17.95 16.01 12.34
N THR A 15 18.10 15.00 13.20
CA THR A 15 19.36 14.64 13.85
C THR A 15 20.02 13.41 13.23
N GLY A 16 19.26 12.58 12.51
CA GLY A 16 19.67 11.27 12.04
C GLY A 16 19.69 10.20 13.15
N GLU A 17 19.22 10.53 14.35
CA GLU A 17 19.17 9.59 15.46
C GLU A 17 18.10 8.52 15.24
N VAL A 18 18.46 7.28 15.55
CA VAL A 18 17.58 6.12 15.51
C VAL A 18 17.53 5.53 16.91
N GLY A 19 16.33 5.52 17.49
CA GLY A 19 16.02 4.87 18.74
C GLY A 19 15.01 3.75 18.56
N GLU A 20 14.77 3.03 19.63
CA GLU A 20 13.78 1.95 19.65
C GLU A 20 12.91 2.05 20.89
N ARG A 21 11.68 1.56 20.75
CA ARG A 21 10.74 1.40 21.85
C ARG A 21 10.23 -0.03 21.88
N GLU A 22 10.37 -0.67 23.04
CA GLU A 22 9.71 -1.93 23.32
C GLU A 22 8.21 -1.71 23.55
N LEU A 23 7.40 -2.62 23.02
CA LEU A 23 5.95 -2.59 23.07
C LEU A 23 5.45 -3.77 23.89
N THR A 24 4.53 -3.51 24.81
CA THR A 24 3.93 -4.55 25.65
C THR A 24 2.91 -5.36 24.87
N GLU A 25 2.69 -6.60 25.30
CA GLU A 25 1.69 -7.48 24.69
C GLU A 25 0.29 -6.87 24.74
N ASP A 26 -0.09 -6.31 25.89
CA ASP A 26 -1.40 -5.68 26.08
C ASP A 26 -1.64 -4.50 25.13
N ALA A 27 -0.60 -3.76 24.75
CA ALA A 27 -0.71 -2.66 23.79
C ALA A 27 -0.87 -3.13 22.33
N LEU A 28 -0.53 -4.40 22.06
CA LEU A 28 -0.49 -4.99 20.72
C LEU A 28 -1.63 -5.97 20.44
N LEU A 29 -2.38 -6.34 21.48
CA LEU A 29 -3.54 -7.21 21.42
C LEU A 29 -4.82 -6.38 21.35
N GLY A 30 -5.71 -6.76 20.43
CA GLY A 30 -7.01 -6.13 20.24
C GLY A 30 -7.24 -5.72 18.79
N GLU A 31 -8.51 -5.68 18.40
CA GLU A 31 -8.90 -5.49 17.00
C GLU A 31 -8.52 -4.12 16.43
N THR A 32 -8.50 -3.09 17.27
CA THR A 32 -8.15 -1.71 16.91
C THR A 32 -6.77 -1.27 17.42
N SER A 33 -6.08 -2.17 18.15
CA SER A 33 -4.82 -1.89 18.85
C SER A 33 -3.76 -1.25 17.96
N SER A 34 -3.57 -1.75 16.74
CA SER A 34 -2.52 -1.24 15.86
C SER A 34 -2.75 0.23 15.47
N LEU A 35 -4.02 0.60 15.21
CA LEU A 35 -4.37 1.98 14.85
C LEU A 35 -4.31 2.92 16.06
N GLU A 36 -4.83 2.47 17.20
CA GLU A 36 -4.75 3.22 18.46
C GLU A 36 -3.29 3.46 18.86
N LEU A 37 -2.45 2.42 18.74
CA LEU A 37 -1.03 2.51 19.02
C LEU A 37 -0.30 3.42 18.02
N SER A 38 -0.66 3.40 16.74
CA SER A 38 -0.10 4.35 15.77
C SER A 38 -0.44 5.79 16.12
N SER A 39 -1.68 6.04 16.56
CA SER A 39 -2.10 7.34 17.05
C SER A 39 -1.33 7.75 18.32
N SER A 40 -1.18 6.84 19.28
CA SER A 40 -0.40 7.09 20.51
C SER A 40 1.05 7.41 20.19
N LEU A 41 1.71 6.57 19.37
CA LEU A 41 3.09 6.76 18.93
C LEU A 41 3.28 8.09 18.21
N SER A 42 2.32 8.48 17.36
CA SER A 42 2.33 9.77 16.68
C SER A 42 2.27 10.93 17.68
N VAL A 43 1.32 10.89 18.63
CA VAL A 43 1.12 11.96 19.63
C VAL A 43 2.34 12.09 20.55
N GLU A 44 2.88 10.96 21.01
CA GLU A 44 4.05 10.91 21.89
C GLU A 44 5.34 11.42 21.20
N ASN A 45 5.35 11.49 19.87
CA ASN A 45 6.49 11.93 19.08
C ASN A 45 6.16 13.18 18.23
N ASP A 46 5.45 14.15 18.81
CA ASP A 46 5.17 15.47 18.22
C ASP A 46 4.48 15.41 16.84
N GLY A 47 3.49 14.53 16.70
CA GLY A 47 2.75 14.39 15.45
C GLY A 47 3.56 13.71 14.34
N ALA A 48 4.40 12.73 14.72
CA ALA A 48 5.19 11.95 13.78
C ALA A 48 4.32 11.17 12.77
N LEU A 49 4.89 10.92 11.60
CA LEU A 49 4.32 9.96 10.66
C LEU A 49 4.62 8.55 11.19
N VAL A 50 3.63 7.66 11.23
CA VAL A 50 3.82 6.30 11.75
C VAL A 50 3.46 5.28 10.69
N LEU A 51 4.40 4.43 10.32
CA LEU A 51 4.13 3.23 9.55
C LEU A 51 3.96 2.07 10.51
N GLY A 52 3.01 1.18 10.26
CA GLY A 52 2.72 0.07 11.14
C GLY A 52 2.21 -1.16 10.41
N SER A 53 2.26 -2.29 11.09
CA SER A 53 1.64 -3.53 10.65
C SER A 53 0.46 -3.89 11.55
N GLY A 54 -0.54 -4.55 10.96
CA GLY A 54 -1.61 -5.13 11.72
C GLY A 54 -1.20 -6.41 12.45
N LEU A 55 -2.02 -6.81 13.41
CA LEU A 55 -1.74 -7.97 14.26
C LEU A 55 -1.51 -9.25 13.46
N LEU A 56 -2.36 -9.51 12.46
CA LEU A 56 -2.34 -10.75 11.68
C LEU A 56 -1.51 -10.63 10.41
N THR A 57 -0.95 -9.45 10.10
CA THR A 57 -0.11 -9.24 8.91
C THR A 57 1.00 -10.29 8.87
N GLY A 58 1.15 -10.96 7.72
CA GLY A 58 2.15 -12.02 7.52
C GLY A 58 1.74 -13.41 8.00
N SER A 59 0.58 -13.57 8.66
CA SER A 59 0.06 -14.88 9.08
C SER A 59 -0.58 -15.67 7.92
N LEU A 60 -1.02 -16.91 8.20
CA LEU A 60 -1.68 -17.76 7.21
C LEU A 60 -3.17 -17.43 7.01
N ILE A 61 -3.70 -16.46 7.77
CA ILE A 61 -5.08 -16.01 7.59
C ILE A 61 -5.24 -15.39 6.19
N PRO A 62 -6.30 -15.77 5.44
CA PRO A 62 -6.46 -15.32 4.05
C PRO A 62 -6.38 -13.80 3.89
N ALA A 63 -5.52 -13.37 2.97
CA ALA A 63 -5.24 -11.97 2.64
C ALA A 63 -4.77 -11.10 3.83
N ALA A 64 -4.04 -11.67 4.78
CA ALA A 64 -3.42 -10.94 5.90
C ALA A 64 -2.14 -10.21 5.46
N CYS A 65 -2.29 -9.22 4.58
CA CYS A 65 -1.17 -8.51 3.94
C CYS A 65 -1.04 -7.02 4.33
N ALA A 66 -2.01 -6.47 5.05
CA ALA A 66 -2.12 -5.03 5.21
C ALA A 66 -1.15 -4.51 6.26
N GLY A 67 -0.42 -3.45 5.94
CA GLY A 67 0.12 -2.50 6.90
C GLY A 67 -0.65 -1.18 6.81
N MET A 68 -0.12 -0.13 7.40
CA MET A 68 -0.70 1.20 7.32
C MET A 68 0.34 2.31 7.51
N ILE A 69 -0.03 3.48 7.00
CA ILE A 69 0.62 4.75 7.28
C ILE A 69 -0.43 5.62 7.98
N PHE A 70 -0.10 6.06 9.18
CA PHE A 70 -0.84 7.01 9.96
C PHE A 70 -0.15 8.37 9.87
N SER A 71 -0.89 9.40 9.50
CA SER A 71 -0.46 10.79 9.61
C SER A 71 -1.46 11.58 10.44
N PRO A 72 -1.02 12.32 11.46
CA PRO A 72 -1.91 13.19 12.21
C PRO A 72 -2.30 14.41 11.37
N ASP A 73 -3.53 14.89 11.56
CA ASP A 73 -3.93 16.24 11.19
C ASP A 73 -3.51 17.27 12.26
N GLU A 74 -3.81 18.54 12.01
CA GLU A 74 -3.51 19.66 12.93
C GLU A 74 -4.19 19.55 14.31
N ASN A 75 -5.25 18.74 14.42
CA ASN A 75 -5.98 18.48 15.66
C ASN A 75 -5.60 17.14 16.29
N GLY A 76 -4.56 16.47 15.78
CA GLY A 76 -4.14 15.14 16.23
C GLY A 76 -5.07 14.00 15.83
N LYS A 77 -6.11 14.25 15.02
CA LYS A 77 -6.93 13.19 14.42
C LYS A 77 -6.19 12.62 13.23
N GLY A 78 -6.02 11.30 13.22
CA GLY A 78 -5.23 10.62 12.20
C GLY A 78 -5.97 10.37 10.91
N THR A 79 -5.26 10.50 9.79
CA THR A 79 -5.65 9.89 8.52
C THR A 79 -4.81 8.64 8.27
N ILE A 80 -5.45 7.59 7.75
CA ILE A 80 -4.84 6.28 7.54
C ILE A 80 -4.87 5.94 6.06
N SER A 81 -3.70 5.55 5.53
CA SER A 81 -3.60 4.88 4.24
C SER A 81 -3.09 3.45 4.46
N PRO A 82 -3.71 2.42 3.88
CA PRO A 82 -3.25 1.06 4.03
C PRO A 82 -2.01 0.83 3.15
N ILE A 83 -1.11 -0.04 3.59
CA ILE A 83 0.00 -0.53 2.79
C ILE A 83 -0.35 -1.95 2.36
N MET A 84 -0.45 -2.19 1.06
CA MET A 84 -0.90 -3.50 0.54
C MET A 84 0.19 -4.21 -0.27
N GLY A 85 -0.17 -5.34 -0.90
CA GLY A 85 0.77 -6.15 -1.67
C GLY A 85 1.66 -6.98 -0.75
N LEU A 86 2.98 -6.77 -0.85
CA LEU A 86 3.98 -7.41 0.00
C LEU A 86 4.61 -6.42 1.00
N ALA A 87 4.44 -5.11 0.80
CA ALA A 87 5.14 -4.08 1.57
C ALA A 87 4.77 -4.10 3.07
N GLY A 88 3.50 -4.29 3.42
CA GLY A 88 3.08 -4.39 4.83
C GLY A 88 3.68 -5.61 5.54
N VAL A 89 3.85 -6.72 4.82
CA VAL A 89 4.48 -7.94 5.35
C VAL A 89 5.98 -7.75 5.47
N GLU A 90 6.64 -7.18 4.46
CA GLU A 90 8.09 -6.91 4.50
C GLU A 90 8.46 -5.89 5.57
N LEU A 91 7.60 -4.90 5.85
CA LEU A 91 7.73 -4.03 7.03
C LEU A 91 7.77 -4.87 8.31
N LYS A 92 6.80 -5.76 8.50
CA LYS A 92 6.73 -6.56 9.73
C LYS A 92 7.89 -7.54 9.87
N LEU A 93 8.24 -8.23 8.78
CA LEU A 93 9.36 -9.17 8.74
C LEU A 93 10.73 -8.48 8.76
N SER A 94 10.77 -7.14 8.68
CA SER A 94 12.00 -6.37 8.90
C SER A 94 12.40 -6.29 10.37
N GLY A 95 11.57 -6.79 11.30
CA GLY A 95 11.89 -6.84 12.73
C GLY A 95 11.23 -5.73 13.57
N PHE A 96 10.35 -4.92 12.96
CA PHE A 96 9.57 -3.88 13.63
C PHE A 96 8.09 -4.08 13.38
N ASP A 97 7.26 -3.80 14.39
CA ASP A 97 5.81 -3.67 14.19
C ASP A 97 5.43 -2.27 13.72
N PHE A 98 6.19 -1.25 14.16
CA PHE A 98 5.97 0.17 13.85
C PHE A 98 7.26 0.90 13.57
N ILE A 99 7.18 1.95 12.74
CA ILE A 99 8.27 2.86 12.40
C ILE A 99 7.72 4.27 12.54
N VAL A 100 8.28 5.03 13.47
CA VAL A 100 7.91 6.41 13.79
C VAL A 100 8.92 7.34 13.15
N ILE A 101 8.45 8.28 12.33
CA ILE A 101 9.27 9.19 11.54
C ILE A 101 8.95 10.62 11.96
N LYS A 102 9.90 11.24 12.68
CA LYS A 102 9.79 12.62 13.17
C LYS A 102 10.86 13.52 12.56
N GLY A 103 10.66 14.83 12.70
CA GLY A 103 11.54 15.85 12.15
C GLY A 103 11.52 15.94 10.62
N GLU A 104 12.38 16.79 10.09
CA GLU A 104 12.63 16.99 8.66
C GLU A 104 14.14 16.84 8.43
N SER A 105 14.53 16.08 7.40
CA SER A 105 15.94 15.89 7.08
C SER A 105 16.56 17.15 6.45
N PRO A 106 17.84 17.47 6.73
CA PRO A 106 18.55 18.54 6.03
C PRO A 106 18.71 18.27 4.53
N GLU A 107 18.72 17.01 4.11
CA GLU A 107 18.85 16.59 2.71
C GLU A 107 17.79 15.55 2.33
N ALA A 108 17.40 15.50 1.06
CA ALA A 108 16.47 14.48 0.59
C ALA A 108 17.08 13.07 0.70
N GLY A 109 16.25 12.06 0.90
CA GLY A 109 16.71 10.69 1.07
C GLY A 109 15.59 9.67 1.26
N TYR A 110 15.94 8.46 1.68
CA TYR A 110 14.97 7.40 1.93
C TYR A 110 15.30 6.65 3.22
N LEU A 111 14.27 6.03 3.81
CA LEU A 111 14.47 5.10 4.92
C LEU A 111 14.70 3.69 4.38
N TRP A 112 15.74 3.03 4.89
CA TRP A 112 16.07 1.65 4.62
C TRP A 112 15.85 0.80 5.86
N VAL A 113 14.95 -0.19 5.76
CA VAL A 113 14.55 -0.99 6.91
C VAL A 113 14.68 -2.48 6.61
N ARG A 114 15.53 -3.15 7.39
CA ARG A 114 15.84 -4.58 7.26
C ARG A 114 16.45 -5.13 8.53
N ASP A 115 16.33 -6.43 8.77
CA ASP A 115 17.12 -7.15 9.79
C ASP A 115 17.13 -6.52 11.20
N GLY A 116 16.02 -5.90 11.60
CA GLY A 116 15.86 -5.21 12.89
C GLY A 116 16.56 -3.86 12.96
N ILE A 117 16.94 -3.27 11.81
CA ILE A 117 17.66 -2.00 11.65
C ILE A 117 16.83 -1.08 10.76
N ALA A 118 16.74 0.20 11.14
CA ALA A 118 16.13 1.26 10.35
C ALA A 118 17.13 2.43 10.21
N GLU A 119 17.45 2.83 8.99
CA GLU A 119 18.46 3.85 8.71
C GLU A 119 17.93 4.87 7.71
N PHE A 120 18.28 6.15 7.87
CA PHE A 120 18.01 7.16 6.86
C PHE A 120 19.22 7.34 5.94
N VAL A 121 19.02 7.08 4.65
CA VAL A 121 20.03 7.21 3.61
C VAL A 121 19.81 8.53 2.88
N GLN A 122 20.69 9.50 3.12
CA GLN A 122 20.71 10.76 2.39
C GLN A 122 21.12 10.52 0.93
N LEU A 123 20.31 11.03 0.01
CA LEU A 123 20.52 10.95 -1.43
C LEU A 123 19.83 12.16 -2.09
N PRO A 124 20.45 13.36 -2.09
CA PRO A 124 19.83 14.60 -2.56
C PRO A 124 19.25 14.50 -3.99
N ASP A 125 19.98 13.86 -4.90
CA ASP A 125 19.60 13.70 -6.31
C ASP A 125 18.33 12.86 -6.51
N MET A 126 17.80 12.23 -5.45
CA MET A 126 16.56 11.46 -5.51
C MET A 126 15.35 12.34 -5.86
N THR A 127 15.40 13.65 -5.58
CA THR A 127 14.34 14.61 -5.96
C THR A 127 14.21 14.80 -7.47
N GLU A 128 15.28 14.54 -8.22
CA GLU A 128 15.29 14.61 -9.69
C GLU A 128 14.74 13.35 -10.35
N MET A 129 14.41 12.32 -9.55
CA MET A 129 13.90 11.04 -10.01
C MET A 129 12.38 10.95 -9.86
N ASP A 130 11.74 10.30 -10.82
CA ASP A 130 10.36 9.85 -10.66
C ASP A 130 10.26 8.65 -9.68
N SER A 131 9.06 8.31 -9.25
CA SER A 131 8.85 7.26 -8.24
C SER A 131 9.32 5.86 -8.68
N TRP A 132 9.31 5.57 -9.99
CA TRP A 132 9.76 4.29 -10.54
C TRP A 132 11.28 4.22 -10.51
N ALA A 133 11.94 5.29 -10.98
CA ALA A 133 13.39 5.44 -10.93
C ALA A 133 13.91 5.36 -9.48
N ARG A 134 13.20 5.93 -8.50
CA ARG A 134 13.50 5.77 -7.06
C ARG A 134 13.49 4.30 -6.64
N THR A 135 12.42 3.59 -6.97
CA THR A 135 12.29 2.16 -6.64
C THR A 135 13.42 1.34 -7.24
N ASP A 136 13.74 1.57 -8.52
CA ASP A 136 14.79 0.82 -9.21
C ASP A 136 16.18 1.19 -8.70
N LYS A 137 16.44 2.47 -8.40
CA LYS A 137 17.69 2.94 -7.78
C LYS A 137 17.94 2.24 -6.44
N ILE A 138 16.94 2.22 -5.54
CA ILE A 138 17.07 1.55 -4.24
C ILE A 138 17.37 0.05 -4.43
N ARG A 139 16.68 -0.62 -5.35
CA ARG A 139 16.92 -2.05 -5.64
C ARG A 139 18.31 -2.32 -6.20
N VAL A 140 18.81 -1.44 -7.05
CA VAL A 140 20.18 -1.53 -7.59
C VAL A 140 21.21 -1.29 -6.50
N ASP A 141 21.06 -0.22 -5.71
CA ASP A 141 21.99 0.14 -4.64
C ASP A 141 22.10 -0.95 -3.56
N GLN A 142 20.95 -1.54 -3.21
CA GLN A 142 20.86 -2.56 -2.17
C GLN A 142 20.99 -4.00 -2.73
N GLY A 143 21.09 -4.16 -4.05
CA GLY A 143 21.34 -5.45 -4.69
C GLY A 143 20.21 -6.50 -4.60
N ASP A 144 18.97 -6.13 -4.29
CA ASP A 144 17.84 -7.07 -4.21
C ASP A 144 16.58 -6.51 -4.91
N ARG A 145 16.12 -7.24 -5.94
CA ARG A 145 14.91 -6.89 -6.71
C ARG A 145 13.60 -7.10 -5.94
N ARG A 146 13.62 -7.81 -4.81
CA ARG A 146 12.45 -8.12 -3.99
C ARG A 146 12.11 -7.03 -2.98
N ILE A 147 12.99 -6.04 -2.82
CA ILE A 147 12.75 -4.89 -1.94
C ILE A 147 11.41 -4.25 -2.31
N GLN A 148 10.59 -4.04 -1.27
CA GLN A 148 9.34 -3.33 -1.39
C GLN A 148 9.58 -1.87 -1.07
N VAL A 149 9.13 -0.98 -1.94
CA VAL A 149 9.35 0.47 -1.81
C VAL A 149 8.01 1.18 -1.78
N ILE A 150 7.86 2.13 -0.86
CA ILE A 150 6.80 3.13 -0.86
C ILE A 150 7.49 4.46 -1.12
N ALA A 151 7.27 5.06 -2.28
CA ALA A 151 7.92 6.28 -2.72
C ALA A 151 6.93 7.43 -2.87
N SER A 152 7.36 8.65 -2.55
CA SER A 152 6.78 9.83 -3.18
C SER A 152 7.27 9.91 -4.63
N GLY A 153 6.49 10.56 -5.49
CA GLY A 153 6.98 11.09 -6.75
C GLY A 153 7.15 12.61 -6.68
N PRO A 154 7.54 13.26 -7.79
CA PRO A 154 7.69 14.71 -7.88
C PRO A 154 6.52 15.53 -7.30
N PHE A 155 5.28 15.05 -7.43
CA PHE A 155 4.11 15.72 -6.83
C PHE A 155 4.15 15.73 -5.30
N GLY A 156 4.61 14.64 -4.69
CA GLY A 156 4.77 14.53 -3.24
C GLY A 156 5.87 15.44 -2.71
N ASP A 157 7.01 15.48 -3.40
CA ASP A 157 8.14 16.34 -3.02
C ASP A 157 7.77 17.82 -3.17
N GLY A 158 7.01 18.16 -4.21
CA GLY A 158 6.38 19.48 -4.40
C GLY A 158 5.19 19.75 -3.48
N LYS A 159 4.81 18.81 -2.61
CA LYS A 159 3.73 18.92 -1.62
C LYS A 159 2.36 19.26 -2.23
N HIS A 160 2.13 18.85 -3.47
CA HIS A 160 0.88 19.12 -4.18
C HIS A 160 -0.30 18.39 -3.52
N ILE A 161 -1.48 19.02 -3.52
CA ILE A 161 -2.68 18.45 -2.89
C ILE A 161 -3.19 17.17 -3.57
N SER A 162 -2.89 17.02 -4.86
CA SER A 162 -3.19 15.84 -5.68
C SER A 162 -2.09 14.77 -5.63
N SER A 163 -1.09 14.94 -4.77
CA SER A 163 0.00 13.96 -4.62
C SER A 163 -0.48 12.65 -4.01
N ARG A 164 0.20 11.56 -4.39
CA ARG A 164 -0.06 10.20 -3.89
C ARG A 164 1.24 9.41 -3.76
N LEU A 165 1.29 8.56 -2.74
CA LEU A 165 2.35 7.58 -2.59
C LEU A 165 2.21 6.47 -3.65
N VAL A 166 3.36 5.92 -4.03
CA VAL A 166 3.52 4.90 -5.06
C VAL A 166 4.14 3.69 -4.39
N THR A 167 3.52 2.52 -4.54
CA THR A 167 4.08 1.26 -4.03
C THR A 167 4.75 0.51 -5.16
N ASN A 168 6.07 0.43 -5.10
CA ASN A 168 6.95 -0.01 -6.17
C ASN A 168 6.73 0.84 -7.43
N HIS A 169 6.11 0.26 -8.45
CA HIS A 169 5.84 0.90 -9.74
C HIS A 169 4.35 1.26 -9.93
N TRP A 170 3.51 1.12 -8.90
CA TRP A 170 2.06 1.29 -9.05
C TRP A 170 1.53 2.29 -8.04
N LEU A 171 0.55 3.11 -8.45
CA LEU A 171 -0.04 4.15 -7.60
C LEU A 171 -0.67 3.53 -6.35
N GLY A 172 -0.09 3.79 -5.18
CA GLY A 172 -0.47 3.14 -3.92
C GLY A 172 -1.86 3.53 -3.41
N GLU A 173 -2.23 2.98 -2.27
CA GLU A 173 -3.52 3.19 -1.62
C GLU A 173 -3.65 4.55 -0.89
N ASP A 174 -2.74 5.49 -1.14
CA ASP A 174 -2.76 6.85 -0.59
C ASP A 174 -3.82 7.73 -1.25
N GLU A 175 -5.03 7.70 -0.70
CA GLU A 175 -6.17 8.48 -1.18
C GLU A 175 -6.34 9.83 -0.48
N VAL A 176 -5.42 10.15 0.41
CA VAL A 176 -5.56 11.24 1.40
C VAL A 176 -4.39 12.23 1.36
N GLY A 177 -3.46 12.06 0.41
CA GLY A 177 -2.38 13.01 0.16
C GLY A 177 -1.18 12.85 1.11
N LEU A 178 -0.93 11.64 1.62
CA LEU A 178 0.22 11.36 2.50
C LEU A 178 1.57 11.58 1.82
N ALA A 179 1.64 11.55 0.48
CA ALA A 179 2.85 11.93 -0.24
C ALA A 179 3.34 13.36 0.08
N SER A 180 2.44 14.29 0.38
CA SER A 180 2.83 15.63 0.86
C SER A 180 3.47 15.56 2.27
N ALA A 181 3.04 14.63 3.12
CA ALA A 181 3.64 14.41 4.44
C ALA A 181 5.07 13.84 4.35
N PHE A 182 5.34 13.04 3.31
CA PHE A 182 6.70 12.60 2.93
C PHE A 182 7.55 13.80 2.47
N GLY A 183 7.03 14.61 1.53
CA GLY A 183 7.73 15.80 1.03
C GLY A 183 8.04 16.83 2.11
N LYS A 184 7.16 17.02 3.10
CA LYS A 184 7.41 17.88 4.28
C LYS A 184 8.61 17.45 5.12
N ARG A 185 9.04 16.19 5.01
CA ARG A 185 10.16 15.62 5.77
C ARG A 185 11.41 15.41 4.93
N ARG A 186 11.38 15.80 3.65
CA ARG A 186 12.36 15.44 2.61
C ARG A 186 12.59 13.92 2.50
N LEU A 187 11.54 13.16 2.79
CA LEU A 187 11.53 11.71 2.69
C LEU A 187 11.01 11.32 1.31
N CYS A 188 11.88 10.85 0.43
CA CYS A 188 11.51 10.44 -0.93
C CYS A 188 10.96 9.01 -0.99
N ALA A 189 11.38 8.13 -0.07
CA ALA A 189 10.87 6.76 0.00
C ALA A 189 11.08 6.11 1.36
N VAL A 190 10.34 5.04 1.61
CA VAL A 190 10.63 4.03 2.64
C VAL A 190 10.73 2.67 1.95
N ALA A 191 11.80 1.94 2.22
CA ALA A 191 12.10 0.67 1.60
C ALA A 191 12.27 -0.43 2.66
N PHE A 192 11.71 -1.60 2.36
CA PHE A 192 11.68 -2.74 3.26
C PHE A 192 12.28 -3.98 2.63
N ARG A 193 13.10 -4.70 3.41
CA ARG A 193 13.44 -6.08 3.15
C ARG A 193 13.40 -6.89 4.44
N GLY A 194 12.29 -7.58 4.64
CA GLY A 194 12.05 -8.47 5.76
C GLY A 194 12.44 -9.91 5.47
N MET A 195 13.31 -10.45 6.31
CA MET A 195 13.70 -11.86 6.30
C MET A 195 13.54 -12.52 7.67
N GLY A 196 12.94 -11.80 8.63
CA GLY A 196 12.63 -12.31 9.94
C GLY A 196 11.51 -13.35 9.91
N GLU A 197 11.27 -13.95 11.07
CA GLU A 197 10.24 -14.94 11.31
C GLU A 197 9.26 -14.42 12.35
N LEU A 198 8.01 -14.92 12.30
CA LEU A 198 6.98 -14.59 13.30
C LEU A 198 6.62 -15.86 14.06
N GLU A 199 6.68 -15.78 15.39
CA GLU A 199 6.23 -16.87 16.25
C GLU A 199 4.71 -17.02 16.20
N VAL A 200 4.23 -18.26 16.18
CA VAL A 200 2.80 -18.62 16.16
C VAL A 200 2.54 -19.53 17.35
N ALA A 201 1.41 -19.33 18.06
CA ALA A 201 1.12 -20.05 19.30
C ALA A 201 0.97 -21.56 19.12
N ASP A 202 0.18 -21.97 18.12
CA ASP A 202 0.02 -23.36 17.70
C ASP A 202 0.13 -23.45 16.17
N PRO A 203 1.33 -23.74 15.63
CA PRO A 203 1.54 -23.78 14.19
C PRO A 203 0.68 -24.80 13.44
N GLU A 204 0.45 -25.98 14.03
CA GLU A 204 -0.33 -27.05 13.40
C GLU A 204 -1.81 -26.68 13.34
N ALA A 205 -2.37 -26.22 14.46
CA ALA A 205 -3.75 -25.77 14.51
C ALA A 205 -3.97 -24.55 13.60
N HIS A 206 -3.04 -23.57 13.62
CA HIS A 206 -3.13 -22.37 12.79
C HIS A 206 -3.11 -22.67 11.30
N PHE A 207 -2.24 -23.59 10.87
CA PHE A 207 -2.23 -24.05 9.49
C PHE A 207 -3.55 -24.73 9.11
N ALA A 208 -4.00 -25.70 9.91
CA ALA A 208 -5.21 -26.47 9.62
C ALA A 208 -6.47 -25.59 9.57
N SER A 209 -6.64 -24.69 10.55
CA SER A 209 -7.79 -23.79 10.60
C SER A 209 -7.76 -22.75 9.47
N SER A 210 -6.58 -22.21 9.12
CA SER A 210 -6.43 -21.23 8.04
C SER A 210 -6.73 -21.84 6.67
N VAL A 211 -6.32 -23.10 6.44
CA VAL A 211 -6.66 -23.86 5.23
C VAL A 211 -8.16 -24.09 5.12
N ASN A 212 -8.83 -24.45 6.22
CA ASN A 212 -10.28 -24.63 6.23
C ASN A 212 -11.02 -23.31 5.95
N LEU A 213 -10.60 -22.23 6.61
CA LEU A 213 -11.13 -20.89 6.36
C LEU A 213 -10.95 -20.46 4.90
N GLN A 214 -9.77 -20.70 4.32
CA GLN A 214 -9.51 -20.41 2.92
C GLN A 214 -10.43 -21.20 1.98
N LYS A 215 -10.63 -22.51 2.24
CA LYS A 215 -11.54 -23.35 1.45
C LYS A 215 -12.95 -22.81 1.47
N ASP A 216 -13.46 -22.47 2.65
CA ASP A 216 -14.81 -21.91 2.80
C ASP A 216 -14.96 -20.59 2.04
N HIS A 217 -13.95 -19.72 2.10
CA HIS A 217 -13.96 -18.46 1.37
C HIS A 217 -13.92 -18.68 -0.15
N VAL A 218 -13.07 -19.59 -0.64
CA VAL A 218 -12.98 -19.91 -2.07
C VAL A 218 -14.28 -20.52 -2.59
N MET A 219 -14.95 -21.39 -1.82
CA MET A 219 -16.27 -21.92 -2.18
C MET A 219 -17.33 -20.82 -2.32
N LYS A 220 -17.28 -19.80 -1.45
CA LYS A 220 -18.20 -18.64 -1.52
C LYS A 220 -17.90 -17.70 -2.69
N LEU A 221 -16.62 -17.44 -2.97
CA LEU A 221 -16.19 -16.41 -3.93
C LEU A 221 -16.03 -16.93 -5.36
N GLY A 222 -15.73 -18.21 -5.53
CA GLY A 222 -15.33 -18.77 -6.82
C GLY A 222 -13.95 -18.31 -7.29
N MET A 223 -13.64 -18.59 -8.56
CA MET A 223 -12.38 -18.18 -9.20
C MET A 223 -12.34 -16.67 -9.39
N SER A 224 -11.17 -16.08 -9.17
CA SER A 224 -10.97 -14.66 -9.43
C SER A 224 -10.62 -14.39 -10.90
N GLU A 225 -11.26 -13.38 -11.47
CA GLU A 225 -11.00 -12.86 -12.81
C GLU A 225 -10.19 -11.56 -12.76
N GLY A 226 -9.47 -11.35 -11.65
CA GLY A 226 -8.72 -10.12 -11.41
C GLY A 226 -9.65 -8.97 -11.07
N LEU A 227 -9.47 -7.86 -11.77
CA LEU A 227 -10.21 -6.63 -11.50
C LEU A 227 -11.68 -6.78 -11.89
N ALA A 228 -11.99 -7.64 -12.87
CA ALA A 228 -13.35 -7.93 -13.33
C ALA A 228 -14.26 -8.49 -12.21
N SER A 229 -13.69 -9.23 -11.23
CA SER A 229 -14.44 -9.72 -10.06
C SER A 229 -14.92 -8.60 -9.13
N TYR A 230 -14.42 -7.37 -9.31
CA TYR A 230 -14.71 -6.20 -8.48
C TYR A 230 -15.27 -5.01 -9.26
N PHE A 231 -15.01 -4.94 -10.57
CA PHE A 231 -15.42 -3.84 -11.42
C PHE A 231 -15.85 -4.35 -12.79
N ARG A 232 -17.13 -4.16 -13.12
CA ARG A 232 -17.72 -4.61 -14.39
C ARG A 232 -17.04 -4.00 -15.63
N GLY A 233 -16.49 -2.79 -15.54
CA GLY A 233 -15.77 -2.19 -16.67
C GLY A 233 -14.49 -2.96 -17.04
N ALA A 234 -13.88 -3.67 -16.10
CA ALA A 234 -12.73 -4.54 -16.36
C ALA A 234 -13.12 -5.90 -16.98
N ASP A 235 -14.42 -6.19 -17.11
CA ASP A 235 -14.95 -7.38 -17.80
C ASP A 235 -15.08 -7.17 -19.32
N ALA A 236 -14.88 -5.93 -19.80
CA ALA A 236 -14.95 -5.60 -21.22
C ALA A 236 -13.78 -6.21 -22.03
N ASP A 237 -14.06 -6.61 -23.27
CA ASP A 237 -13.09 -7.29 -24.15
C ASP A 237 -11.80 -6.47 -24.31
N HIS A 238 -11.91 -5.17 -24.53
CA HIS A 238 -10.77 -4.25 -24.70
C HIS A 238 -9.83 -4.20 -23.47
N PHE A 239 -10.32 -4.51 -22.26
CA PHE A 239 -9.47 -4.61 -21.06
C PHE A 239 -8.91 -6.03 -20.89
N LYS A 240 -9.71 -7.06 -21.19
CA LYS A 240 -9.28 -8.46 -21.15
C LYS A 240 -8.16 -8.75 -22.13
N GLU A 241 -8.20 -8.18 -23.33
CA GLU A 241 -7.18 -8.34 -24.37
C GLU A 241 -5.80 -7.85 -23.94
N ILE A 242 -5.73 -6.78 -23.13
CA ILE A 242 -4.46 -6.24 -22.64
C ILE A 242 -4.02 -6.83 -21.30
N ARG A 243 -4.91 -7.56 -20.60
CA ARG A 243 -4.61 -8.18 -19.32
C ARG A 243 -3.68 -9.39 -19.51
N HIS A 244 -2.44 -9.21 -19.08
CA HIS A 244 -1.42 -10.25 -19.15
C HIS A 244 -1.57 -11.30 -18.03
N ARG A 245 -1.76 -10.86 -16.78
CA ARG A 245 -1.90 -11.78 -15.63
C ARG A 245 -2.64 -11.14 -14.46
N VAL A 246 -3.13 -11.99 -13.56
CA VAL A 246 -3.73 -11.58 -12.29
C VAL A 246 -2.73 -11.83 -11.16
N ILE A 247 -2.60 -10.87 -10.25
CA ILE A 247 -1.62 -10.87 -9.16
C ILE A 247 -2.33 -10.67 -7.81
N GLY A 248 -2.01 -11.52 -6.84
CA GLY A 248 -2.48 -11.38 -5.46
C GLY A 248 -1.52 -10.57 -4.59
N CYS A 249 -2.05 -10.00 -3.52
CA CYS A 249 -1.24 -9.62 -2.36
C CYS A 249 -0.80 -10.88 -1.58
N PHE A 250 0.00 -10.70 -0.54
CA PHE A 250 0.39 -11.81 0.34
C PHE A 250 -0.84 -12.59 0.85
N GLY A 251 -0.81 -13.92 0.70
CA GLY A 251 -1.83 -14.84 1.22
C GLY A 251 -3.24 -14.67 0.63
N CYS A 252 -3.43 -13.91 -0.45
CA CYS A 252 -4.76 -13.64 -1.00
C CYS A 252 -5.23 -14.74 -1.97
N PRO A 253 -6.33 -15.46 -1.68
CA PRO A 253 -6.83 -16.52 -2.56
C PRO A 253 -7.75 -16.01 -3.68
N HIS A 254 -8.16 -14.73 -3.64
CA HIS A 254 -9.03 -14.13 -4.64
C HIS A 254 -8.43 -12.81 -5.18
N PRO A 255 -7.38 -12.90 -6.01
CA PRO A 255 -6.55 -11.77 -6.38
C PRO A 255 -7.25 -10.73 -7.27
N CYS A 256 -7.29 -9.47 -6.83
CA CYS A 256 -7.96 -8.40 -7.57
C CYS A 256 -7.08 -7.63 -8.56
N ARG A 257 -5.74 -7.76 -8.50
CA ARG A 257 -4.83 -6.89 -9.25
C ARG A 257 -4.61 -7.46 -10.65
N SER A 258 -4.87 -6.66 -11.68
CA SER A 258 -4.74 -7.06 -13.09
C SER A 258 -3.56 -6.37 -13.73
N TYR A 259 -2.52 -7.12 -14.05
CA TYR A 259 -1.38 -6.58 -14.77
C TYR A 259 -1.71 -6.51 -16.26
N ALA A 260 -1.77 -5.30 -16.80
CA ALA A 260 -2.01 -5.04 -18.22
C ALA A 260 -0.72 -4.66 -18.92
N LYS A 261 -0.49 -5.20 -20.12
CA LYS A 261 0.65 -4.83 -20.97
C LYS A 261 0.19 -3.91 -22.10
N VAL A 262 0.91 -2.81 -22.29
CA VAL A 262 0.56 -1.77 -23.29
C VAL A 262 1.75 -1.27 -24.11
N ASN A 263 2.97 -1.63 -23.70
CA ASN A 263 4.22 -1.30 -24.40
C ASN A 263 4.93 -2.57 -24.93
N GLU A 264 4.29 -3.72 -24.83
CA GLU A 264 4.65 -4.95 -25.51
C GLU A 264 3.39 -5.83 -25.67
N ASP A 265 3.51 -6.88 -26.47
CA ASP A 265 2.43 -7.85 -26.72
C ASP A 265 1.95 -8.51 -25.40
N PRO A 266 0.66 -8.36 -25.02
CA PRO A 266 0.10 -8.95 -23.81
C PRO A 266 0.21 -10.47 -23.72
N GLY A 267 0.26 -11.18 -24.85
CA GLY A 267 0.42 -12.63 -24.89
C GLY A 267 1.84 -13.12 -24.61
N LYS A 268 2.85 -12.23 -24.68
CA LYS A 268 4.25 -12.61 -24.40
C LYS A 268 4.48 -12.75 -22.91
N MET A 269 5.00 -13.90 -22.48
CA MET A 269 5.40 -14.12 -21.08
C MET A 269 6.72 -13.46 -20.71
N SER A 270 7.60 -13.23 -21.69
CA SER A 270 8.82 -12.46 -21.50
C SER A 270 8.51 -11.00 -21.14
N MET A 271 9.32 -10.40 -20.27
CA MET A 271 9.32 -8.96 -20.00
C MET A 271 10.52 -8.37 -20.73
N GLY A 272 10.36 -8.15 -22.04
CA GLY A 272 11.47 -7.73 -22.92
C GLY A 272 11.66 -6.22 -22.91
N THR A 273 10.57 -5.49 -22.71
CA THR A 273 10.56 -4.03 -22.52
C THR A 273 10.76 -3.68 -21.04
N SER A 274 11.46 -2.59 -20.73
CA SER A 274 11.70 -2.13 -19.35
C SER A 274 10.41 -1.79 -18.60
N GLU A 275 9.43 -1.22 -19.30
CA GLU A 275 8.16 -0.76 -18.76
C GLU A 275 6.99 -1.31 -19.57
N PRO A 276 6.74 -2.63 -19.51
CA PRO A 276 5.83 -3.27 -20.45
C PRO A 276 4.36 -2.96 -20.17
N GLY A 277 4.03 -2.52 -18.96
CA GLY A 277 2.71 -2.07 -18.58
C GLY A 277 2.53 -1.83 -17.09
N TYR A 278 1.28 -1.94 -16.61
CA TYR A 278 0.86 -1.42 -15.32
C TYR A 278 -0.02 -2.41 -14.54
N LEU A 279 0.08 -2.38 -13.21
CA LEU A 279 -0.76 -3.18 -12.32
C LEU A 279 -2.01 -2.42 -11.90
N HIS A 280 -3.15 -2.73 -12.54
CA HIS A 280 -4.42 -2.12 -12.21
C HIS A 280 -5.05 -2.72 -10.95
N TYR A 281 -5.38 -1.85 -10.00
CA TYR A 281 -6.24 -2.15 -8.86
C TYR A 281 -7.05 -0.95 -8.38
N ASP A 282 -6.72 0.26 -8.85
CA ASP A 282 -7.45 1.49 -8.61
C ASP A 282 -8.69 1.54 -9.53
N ILE A 283 -9.79 0.99 -9.02
CA ILE A 283 -11.08 0.95 -9.72
C ILE A 283 -11.61 2.35 -10.01
N PRO A 284 -11.65 3.29 -9.03
CA PRO A 284 -12.08 4.66 -9.29
C PRO A 284 -11.36 5.32 -10.47
N SER A 285 -10.03 5.27 -10.52
CA SER A 285 -9.25 5.86 -11.62
C SER A 285 -9.58 5.23 -12.98
N LEU A 286 -9.72 3.90 -13.04
CA LEU A 286 -10.06 3.22 -14.28
C LEU A 286 -11.48 3.54 -14.74
N LYS A 287 -12.43 3.60 -13.80
CA LYS A 287 -13.80 4.01 -14.09
C LYS A 287 -13.84 5.44 -14.63
N THR A 288 -13.14 6.38 -14.00
CA THR A 288 -13.07 7.77 -14.46
C THR A 288 -12.52 7.87 -15.89
N ALA A 289 -11.50 7.08 -16.22
CA ALA A 289 -10.97 7.03 -17.59
C ALA A 289 -12.02 6.53 -18.60
N PHE A 290 -12.71 5.43 -18.28
CA PHE A 290 -13.72 4.85 -19.17
C PHE A 290 -14.94 5.77 -19.33
N ASP A 291 -15.38 6.41 -18.25
CA ASP A 291 -16.46 7.40 -18.29
C ASP A 291 -16.08 8.62 -19.15
N ALA A 292 -14.79 8.99 -19.20
CA ALA A 292 -14.25 10.03 -20.08
C ALA A 292 -14.07 9.57 -21.54
N GLY A 293 -14.45 8.32 -21.87
CA GLY A 293 -14.31 7.75 -23.20
C GLY A 293 -12.85 7.51 -23.62
N ILE A 294 -11.98 7.26 -22.65
CA ILE A 294 -10.58 6.85 -22.86
C ILE A 294 -10.53 5.32 -22.88
N ASP A 295 -9.86 4.73 -23.88
CA ASP A 295 -9.75 3.28 -23.99
C ASP A 295 -8.80 2.67 -22.94
N SER A 296 -8.76 1.34 -22.86
CA SER A 296 -7.93 0.65 -21.85
C SER A 296 -6.43 0.80 -22.05
N MET A 297 -5.94 0.94 -23.28
CA MET A 297 -4.50 1.11 -23.51
C MET A 297 -4.07 2.49 -23.04
N ASP A 298 -4.81 3.52 -23.44
CA ASP A 298 -4.49 4.90 -23.09
C ASP A 298 -4.74 5.19 -21.61
N ALA A 299 -5.81 4.64 -21.02
CA ALA A 299 -6.04 4.71 -19.58
C ALA A 299 -4.87 4.09 -18.80
N THR A 300 -4.35 2.95 -19.27
CA THR A 300 -3.17 2.31 -18.66
C THR A 300 -1.94 3.18 -18.75
N ARG A 301 -1.66 3.80 -19.92
CA ARG A 301 -0.51 4.69 -20.10
C ARG A 301 -0.60 5.95 -19.26
N ILE A 302 -1.79 6.53 -19.13
CA ILE A 302 -2.05 7.67 -18.23
C ILE A 302 -1.72 7.29 -16.79
N MET A 303 -2.17 6.12 -16.32
CA MET A 303 -1.86 5.66 -14.95
C MET A 303 -0.38 5.37 -14.74
N MET A 304 0.33 4.86 -15.75
CA MET A 304 1.79 4.74 -15.70
C MET A 304 2.43 6.11 -15.48
N ALA A 305 2.09 7.13 -16.28
CA ALA A 305 2.61 8.48 -16.13
C ALA A 305 2.24 9.10 -14.77
N CYS A 306 0.99 8.91 -14.31
CA CYS A 306 0.54 9.38 -13.01
C CYS A 306 1.31 8.71 -11.86
N SER A 307 1.54 7.40 -11.94
CA SER A 307 2.30 6.68 -10.92
C SER A 307 3.76 7.13 -10.87
N LYS A 308 4.43 7.36 -12.01
CA LYS A 308 5.78 7.95 -12.05
C LYS A 308 5.83 9.32 -11.37
N ALA A 309 4.89 10.20 -11.72
CA ALA A 309 4.78 11.53 -11.15
C ALA A 309 4.35 11.52 -9.66
N GLY A 310 3.72 10.45 -9.19
CA GLY A 310 3.11 10.39 -7.85
C GLY A 310 1.88 11.28 -7.73
N VAL A 311 1.03 11.34 -8.76
CA VAL A 311 -0.19 12.16 -8.81
C VAL A 311 -1.44 11.29 -8.90
N ASP A 312 -2.53 11.76 -8.31
CA ASP A 312 -3.83 11.13 -8.40
C ASP A 312 -4.36 11.13 -9.84
N SER A 313 -4.63 9.93 -10.36
CA SER A 313 -5.08 9.76 -11.74
C SER A 313 -6.49 10.33 -11.96
N ILE A 314 -7.37 10.34 -10.95
CA ILE A 314 -8.69 10.96 -11.09
C ILE A 314 -8.53 12.47 -11.24
N SER A 315 -7.67 13.13 -10.47
CA SER A 315 -7.37 14.56 -10.63
C SER A 315 -6.88 14.89 -12.04
N VAL A 316 -5.96 14.08 -12.59
CA VAL A 316 -5.43 14.28 -13.94
C VAL A 316 -6.51 14.09 -14.99
N ILE A 317 -7.24 12.97 -14.96
CA ILE A 317 -8.26 12.65 -15.96
C ILE A 317 -9.43 13.64 -15.88
N SER A 318 -9.83 14.07 -14.68
CA SER A 318 -10.92 15.03 -14.51
C SER A 318 -10.55 16.42 -15.04
N ALA A 319 -9.29 16.82 -14.94
CA ALA A 319 -8.80 18.10 -15.41
C ALA A 319 -8.52 18.13 -16.92
N LEU A 320 -7.97 17.04 -17.48
CA LEU A 320 -7.49 17.00 -18.87
C LEU A 320 -8.38 16.18 -19.80
N GLY A 321 -9.21 15.27 -19.29
CA GLY A 321 -9.96 14.32 -20.11
C GLY A 321 -9.03 13.57 -21.07
N LYS A 322 -9.35 13.64 -22.37
CA LYS A 322 -8.54 13.02 -23.44
C LYS A 322 -7.21 13.72 -23.69
N ASP A 323 -7.01 14.95 -23.23
CA ASP A 323 -5.73 15.66 -23.35
C ASP A 323 -4.65 15.10 -22.40
N ALA A 324 -5.02 14.16 -21.52
CA ALA A 324 -4.06 13.36 -20.75
C ALA A 324 -3.37 12.27 -21.60
N ILE A 325 -3.93 11.91 -22.75
CA ILE A 325 -3.37 10.84 -23.59
C ILE A 325 -2.00 11.28 -24.12
N GLY A 326 -1.00 10.44 -23.90
CA GLY A 326 0.38 10.70 -24.32
C GLY A 326 1.18 11.63 -23.42
N THR A 327 0.62 12.11 -22.30
CA THR A 327 1.40 12.91 -21.35
C THR A 327 2.38 12.06 -20.55
N ASP A 328 3.59 12.54 -20.36
CA ASP A 328 4.58 11.95 -19.45
C ASP A 328 4.57 12.59 -18.05
N ALA A 329 5.35 12.02 -17.13
CA ALA A 329 5.42 12.49 -15.75
C ALA A 329 5.87 13.95 -15.63
N ALA A 330 6.87 14.38 -16.42
CA ALA A 330 7.39 15.74 -16.37
C ALA A 330 6.37 16.77 -16.88
N GLN A 331 5.64 16.41 -17.93
CA GLN A 331 4.53 17.21 -18.46
C GLN A 331 3.39 17.34 -17.45
N LEU A 332 3.06 16.27 -16.71
CA LEU A 332 2.07 16.34 -15.63
C LEU A 332 2.54 17.29 -14.52
N VAL A 333 3.81 17.21 -14.10
CA VAL A 333 4.40 18.12 -13.09
C VAL A 333 4.33 19.58 -13.56
N SER A 334 4.63 19.86 -14.83
CA SER A 334 4.52 21.23 -15.37
C SER A 334 3.10 21.80 -15.33
N LYS A 335 2.08 20.93 -15.26
CA LYS A 335 0.66 21.25 -15.21
C LYS A 335 0.06 21.10 -13.80
N ALA A 336 0.88 20.93 -12.75
CA ALA A 336 0.41 20.54 -11.42
C ALA A 336 -0.64 21.50 -10.81
N SER A 337 -0.65 22.78 -11.18
CA SER A 337 -1.66 23.76 -10.75
C SER A 337 -3.08 23.46 -11.23
N LEU A 338 -3.24 22.61 -12.25
CA LEU A 338 -4.56 22.19 -12.76
C LEU A 338 -5.22 21.10 -11.92
N PHE A 339 -4.46 20.41 -11.06
CA PHE A 339 -4.90 19.18 -10.41
C PHE A 339 -5.29 19.41 -8.95
N GLY A 340 -6.60 19.47 -8.70
CA GLY A 340 -7.18 19.68 -7.38
C GLY A 340 -7.35 18.40 -6.55
N ALA A 341 -7.79 18.58 -5.31
CA ALA A 341 -8.22 17.48 -4.44
C ALA A 341 -9.48 16.79 -4.99
N ILE A 342 -9.63 15.50 -4.71
CA ILE A 342 -10.80 14.72 -5.11
C ILE A 342 -11.63 14.38 -3.88
N ASP A 343 -12.93 14.66 -3.95
CA ASP A 343 -13.89 14.15 -2.97
C ASP A 343 -14.20 12.67 -3.27
N ARG A 344 -13.75 11.79 -2.37
CA ARG A 344 -13.94 10.33 -2.48
C ARG A 344 -15.10 9.82 -1.64
N SER A 345 -15.83 10.70 -0.95
CA SER A 345 -16.95 10.34 -0.06
C SER A 345 -18.03 9.50 -0.76
N ASN A 346 -18.18 9.66 -2.08
CA ASN A 346 -19.18 8.96 -2.90
C ASN A 346 -18.64 7.87 -3.84
N MET A 347 -17.32 7.65 -3.93
CA MET A 347 -16.73 6.72 -4.89
C MET A 347 -16.74 5.26 -4.40
N GLN A 348 -17.23 4.32 -5.22
CA GLN A 348 -17.09 2.87 -4.99
C GLN A 348 -15.71 2.35 -5.42
N GLY A 349 -15.15 1.37 -4.71
CA GLY A 349 -14.02 0.56 -5.18
C GLY A 349 -12.64 0.92 -4.62
N SER A 350 -12.53 2.07 -3.94
CA SER A 350 -11.43 2.44 -3.06
C SER A 350 -11.63 1.73 -1.71
N PHE A 351 -10.58 1.21 -1.07
CA PHE A 351 -10.69 0.20 0.01
C PHE A 351 -11.68 0.55 1.14
N VAL A 352 -11.89 1.85 1.39
CA VAL A 352 -12.81 2.39 2.41
C VAL A 352 -14.28 2.04 2.15
N LYS A 353 -14.68 1.83 0.89
CA LYS A 353 -16.04 1.36 0.53
C LYS A 353 -16.10 -0.09 0.08
N ALA A 354 -14.98 -0.78 0.06
CA ALA A 354 -14.96 -2.21 -0.22
C ALA A 354 -15.49 -3.02 0.97
N VAL A 355 -15.45 -2.43 2.17
CA VAL A 355 -16.11 -2.89 3.39
C VAL A 355 -17.27 -1.95 3.70
N TYR A 356 -18.38 -2.49 4.20
CA TYR A 356 -19.70 -1.83 4.30
C TYR A 356 -19.71 -0.47 5.04
N ASP A 357 -18.70 -0.20 5.88
CA ASP A 357 -18.58 1.01 6.70
C ASP A 357 -17.14 1.29 7.15
N ALA A 358 -16.89 2.50 7.65
CA ALA A 358 -15.57 2.97 8.07
C ALA A 358 -15.00 2.20 9.29
N LYS A 359 -15.85 1.72 10.21
CA LYS A 359 -15.40 0.96 11.39
C LYS A 359 -14.87 -0.40 10.95
N SER A 360 -15.57 -1.06 10.04
CA SER A 360 -15.18 -2.34 9.46
C SER A 360 -13.90 -2.23 8.61
N TYR A 361 -13.72 -1.12 7.88
CA TYR A 361 -12.46 -0.81 7.20
C TYR A 361 -11.28 -0.68 8.19
N SER A 362 -11.43 0.15 9.23
CA SER A 362 -10.39 0.34 10.25
C SER A 362 -10.05 -0.95 10.97
N ARG A 363 -11.06 -1.79 11.28
CA ARG A 363 -10.86 -3.13 11.86
C ARG A 363 -10.02 -4.02 10.96
N CYS A 364 -10.31 -4.07 9.66
CA CYS A 364 -9.51 -4.86 8.71
C CYS A 364 -8.05 -4.41 8.69
N VAL A 365 -7.80 -3.11 8.50
CA VAL A 365 -6.44 -2.55 8.42
C VAL A 365 -5.68 -2.76 9.73
N SER A 366 -6.31 -2.52 10.88
CA SER A 366 -5.71 -2.73 12.20
C SER A 366 -5.36 -4.19 12.48
N LEU A 367 -6.18 -5.13 12.02
CA LEU A 367 -5.89 -6.56 12.08
C LEU A 367 -4.88 -7.01 11.02
N GLY A 368 -4.55 -6.18 10.03
CA GLY A 368 -3.62 -6.57 8.96
C GLY A 368 -4.28 -7.32 7.81
N LEU A 369 -5.60 -7.27 7.73
CA LEU A 369 -6.44 -7.97 6.76
C LEU A 369 -6.76 -7.05 5.57
N CYS A 370 -6.75 -7.59 4.36
CA CYS A 370 -7.14 -6.85 3.16
C CYS A 370 -8.63 -6.44 3.19
N PRO A 371 -8.96 -5.14 3.26
CA PRO A 371 -10.36 -4.70 3.34
C PRO A 371 -11.16 -5.13 2.11
N ARG A 372 -10.56 -5.10 0.92
CA ARG A 372 -11.25 -5.50 -0.32
C ARG A 372 -11.62 -6.98 -0.36
N TYR A 373 -10.73 -7.86 0.08
CA TYR A 373 -11.00 -9.30 0.13
C TYR A 373 -12.03 -9.62 1.21
N TRP A 374 -11.83 -9.10 2.43
CA TRP A 374 -12.70 -9.39 3.56
C TRP A 374 -14.09 -8.77 3.41
N GLY A 375 -14.19 -7.59 2.79
CA GLY A 375 -15.50 -7.02 2.43
C GLY A 375 -16.25 -7.89 1.41
N LYS A 376 -15.55 -8.47 0.43
CA LYS A 376 -16.14 -9.34 -0.60
C LYS A 376 -16.65 -10.67 -0.03
N VAL A 377 -15.95 -11.27 0.94
CA VAL A 377 -16.39 -12.52 1.57
C VAL A 377 -17.45 -12.31 2.66
N GLY A 378 -17.60 -11.08 3.16
CA GLY A 378 -18.64 -10.69 4.11
C GLY A 378 -18.18 -10.38 5.54
N LEU A 379 -16.87 -10.18 5.77
CA LEU A 379 -16.23 -9.82 7.04
C LEU A 379 -16.89 -10.46 8.29
N ASP A 380 -16.66 -11.76 8.46
CA ASP A 380 -17.12 -12.51 9.63
C ASP A 380 -15.93 -12.96 10.50
N MET A 381 -15.65 -12.20 11.56
CA MET A 381 -14.55 -12.53 12.48
C MET A 381 -14.81 -13.78 13.31
N SER A 382 -16.07 -14.20 13.47
CA SER A 382 -16.38 -15.45 14.18
C SER A 382 -15.87 -16.65 13.39
N SER A 383 -15.97 -16.62 12.05
CA SER A 383 -15.41 -17.65 11.18
C SER A 383 -13.87 -17.72 11.23
N ALA A 384 -13.21 -16.61 11.53
CA ALA A 384 -11.75 -16.54 11.65
C ALA A 384 -11.22 -16.84 13.06
N SER A 385 -12.10 -16.90 14.07
CA SER A 385 -11.73 -17.00 15.50
C SER A 385 -10.75 -18.11 15.80
N LEU A 386 -11.02 -19.35 15.36
CA LEU A 386 -10.12 -20.50 15.55
C LEU A 386 -8.74 -20.26 14.94
N SER A 387 -8.67 -19.60 13.77
CA SER A 387 -7.40 -19.30 13.11
C SER A 387 -6.64 -18.18 13.81
N ILE A 388 -7.34 -17.23 14.42
CA ILE A 388 -6.73 -16.14 15.19
C ILE A 388 -6.24 -16.68 16.54
N GLU A 389 -7.06 -17.45 17.25
CA GLU A 389 -6.74 -18.01 18.55
C GLU A 389 -5.53 -18.96 18.47
N SER A 390 -5.50 -19.86 17.48
CA SER A 390 -4.31 -20.70 17.22
C SER A 390 -3.09 -19.89 16.81
N ALA A 391 -3.27 -18.68 16.26
CA ALA A 391 -2.15 -17.83 15.89
C ALA A 391 -1.53 -17.11 17.09
N ILE A 392 -2.36 -16.54 17.96
CA ILE A 392 -1.94 -15.65 19.04
C ILE A 392 -2.07 -16.27 20.45
N GLY A 393 -2.62 -17.47 20.55
CA GLY A 393 -2.79 -18.23 21.80
C GLY A 393 -3.94 -17.75 22.70
N LYS A 394 -4.78 -16.82 22.23
CA LYS A 394 -5.87 -16.18 22.99
C LYS A 394 -7.04 -15.82 22.06
N LEU A 395 -8.26 -15.78 22.62
CA LEU A 395 -9.43 -15.24 21.92
C LEU A 395 -9.32 -13.70 21.82
N LEU A 396 -9.73 -13.16 20.66
CA LEU A 396 -9.63 -11.73 20.33
C LEU A 396 -10.96 -10.99 20.53
#